data_AF-A0AAC9FE96-F1
#
_entry.id   AF-A0AAC9FE96-F1
#
_cell.length_a   1.000
_cell.length_b   1.000
_cell.length_c   1.000
_cell.angle_alpha   90.00
_cell.angle_beta   90.00
_cell.angle_gamma   90.00
#
_symmetry.space_group_name_H-M   'P 1'
#
loop_
_entity.id
_entity.type
_entity.pdbx_description
1 polymer ?
#
loop_
_entity_poly.entity_id
_entity_poly.type
_entity_poly.pdbx_seq_one_letter_code
_entity_poly.pdbx_strand_id
1 'polypeptide(L)'
;MTEPETPKGFAEEPQKPYNSRIRAELLRKPPKFERLRVGDGGRVVIPAAMREEMGIKPGDDLVAHVENGELRLISHQMALTRVQQEMAKYKKPGESVVDEFLAERRAMWGEE
;
A
#
# COMPACT_ATOMS: atom_id res chain seq x y z
N MET A 1 -32.06 64.61 -7.38
CA MET A 1 -31.06 63.92 -8.22
C MET A 1 -30.61 62.73 -7.41
N THR A 2 -31.13 61.55 -7.74
CA THR A 2 -30.93 60.29 -7.00
C THR A 2 -29.59 59.66 -7.40
N GLU A 3 -28.76 59.31 -6.41
CA GLU A 3 -27.53 58.53 -6.60
C GLU A 3 -27.87 57.10 -7.09
N PRO A 4 -27.10 56.50 -8.01
CA PRO A 4 -27.34 55.14 -8.45
C PRO A 4 -26.75 54.13 -7.46
N GLU A 5 -27.59 53.22 -6.96
CA GLU A 5 -27.15 52.07 -6.16
C GLU A 5 -26.38 51.05 -7.02
N THR A 6 -25.21 50.64 -6.55
CA THR A 6 -24.38 49.62 -7.20
C THR A 6 -24.99 48.23 -7.02
N PRO A 7 -25.22 47.43 -8.08
CA PRO A 7 -25.86 46.13 -7.94
C PRO A 7 -24.92 45.11 -7.25
N LYS A 8 -25.39 44.60 -6.12
CA LYS A 8 -24.73 43.59 -5.28
C LYS A 8 -24.92 42.20 -5.91
N GLY A 9 -24.14 41.85 -6.92
CA GLY A 9 -24.34 40.57 -7.64
C GLY A 9 -23.13 39.87 -8.22
N PHE A 10 -21.99 40.54 -8.40
CA PHE A 10 -20.80 39.95 -9.06
C PHE A 10 -19.50 40.36 -8.36
N ALA A 11 -19.41 40.12 -7.06
CA ALA A 11 -18.11 40.04 -6.40
C ALA A 11 -17.61 38.59 -6.56
N GLU A 12 -16.91 38.28 -7.65
CA GLU A 12 -16.12 37.05 -7.72
C GLU A 12 -15.05 37.15 -6.64
N GLU A 13 -15.16 36.31 -5.61
CA GLU A 13 -14.06 36.14 -4.67
C GLU A 13 -12.81 35.72 -5.46
N PRO A 14 -11.65 36.38 -5.26
CA PRO A 14 -10.45 36.03 -5.99
C PRO A 14 -10.16 34.54 -5.77
N GLN A 15 -10.01 33.79 -6.87
CA GLN A 15 -9.72 32.37 -6.80
C GLN A 15 -8.50 32.16 -5.90
N LYS A 16 -8.71 31.44 -4.79
CA LYS A 16 -7.66 31.18 -3.81
C LYS A 16 -6.42 30.63 -4.55
N PRO A 17 -5.23 31.18 -4.31
CA PRO A 17 -4.04 30.80 -5.06
C PRO A 17 -3.78 29.31 -4.91
N TYR A 18 -3.65 28.62 -6.04
CA TYR A 18 -3.35 27.19 -6.08
C TYR A 18 -1.96 26.94 -5.50
N ASN A 19 -1.93 26.51 -4.24
CA ASN A 19 -0.69 26.30 -3.51
C ASN A 19 -0.21 24.86 -3.77
N SER A 20 0.80 24.70 -4.64
CA SER A 20 1.38 23.41 -5.01
C SER A 20 1.89 22.59 -3.81
N ARG A 21 2.18 23.25 -2.69
CA ARG A 21 2.52 22.61 -1.41
C ARG A 21 1.37 21.79 -0.81
N ILE A 22 0.12 22.19 -1.05
CA ILE A 22 -1.06 21.45 -0.56
C ILE A 22 -1.16 20.09 -1.25
N ARG A 23 -0.76 19.98 -2.51
CA ARG A 23 -0.77 18.70 -3.23
C ARG A 23 0.22 17.70 -2.62
N ALA A 24 1.41 18.18 -2.22
CA ALA A 24 2.41 17.37 -1.53
C ALA A 24 2.01 17.03 -0.08
N GLU A 25 1.31 17.94 0.62
CA GLU A 25 0.77 17.66 1.96
C GLU A 25 -0.47 16.75 1.94
N LEU A 26 -1.31 16.79 0.91
CA LEU A 26 -2.42 15.86 0.70
C LEU A 26 -1.94 14.46 0.29
N LEU A 27 -0.74 14.36 -0.30
CA LEU A 27 -0.02 13.11 -0.56
C LEU A 27 0.73 12.58 0.68
N ARG A 28 0.51 13.14 1.89
CA ARG A 28 1.11 12.66 3.15
C ARG A 28 0.62 11.26 3.51
N LYS A 29 1.25 10.24 2.90
CA LYS A 29 1.01 8.80 3.10
C LYS A 29 -0.45 8.39 2.83
N PRO A 30 -0.69 7.24 2.19
CA PRO A 30 -2.03 6.65 2.18
C PRO A 30 -2.55 6.59 3.63
N PRO A 31 -3.82 6.93 3.88
CA PRO A 31 -4.40 6.66 5.18
C PRO A 31 -4.30 5.16 5.44
N LYS A 32 -3.68 4.77 6.56
CA LYS A 32 -3.60 3.35 6.99
C LYS A 32 -4.98 2.70 7.11
N PHE A 33 -6.04 3.51 7.23
CA PHE A 33 -7.42 3.08 7.42
C PHE A 33 -8.36 3.96 6.59
N GLU A 34 -9.22 3.33 5.79
CA GLU A 34 -10.26 4.00 5.01
C GLU A 34 -11.59 3.25 5.21
N ARG A 35 -12.69 3.99 5.29
CA ARG A 35 -14.02 3.39 5.43
C ARG A 35 -14.47 2.87 4.08
N LEU A 36 -14.49 1.55 3.91
CA LEU A 36 -15.00 0.90 2.72
C LEU A 36 -16.47 0.50 2.91
N ARG A 37 -17.24 0.52 1.83
CA ARG A 37 -18.60 -0.02 1.80
C ARG A 37 -18.62 -1.30 0.97
N VAL A 38 -19.31 -2.30 1.48
CA VAL A 38 -19.56 -3.55 0.75
C VAL A 38 -20.66 -3.28 -0.26
N GLY A 39 -20.38 -3.53 -1.54
CA GLY A 39 -21.38 -3.44 -2.60
C GLY A 39 -22.33 -4.64 -2.61
N ASP A 40 -23.37 -4.57 -3.44
CA ASP A 40 -24.46 -5.56 -3.47
C ASP A 40 -24.01 -7.01 -3.73
N GLY A 41 -22.86 -7.19 -4.39
CA GLY A 41 -22.26 -8.50 -4.65
C GLY A 41 -21.24 -8.96 -3.61
N GLY A 42 -21.18 -8.34 -2.42
CA GLY A 42 -20.19 -8.67 -1.40
C GLY A 42 -18.76 -8.19 -1.71
N ARG A 43 -18.59 -7.36 -2.75
CA ARG A 43 -17.29 -6.85 -3.20
C ARG A 43 -16.93 -5.58 -2.46
N VAL A 44 -15.64 -5.42 -2.17
CA VAL A 44 -15.05 -4.18 -1.68
C VAL A 44 -14.05 -3.66 -2.70
N VAL A 45 -14.00 -2.34 -2.87
CA VAL A 45 -13.01 -1.71 -3.74
C VAL A 45 -11.81 -1.33 -2.89
N ILE A 46 -10.63 -1.80 -3.27
CA ILE A 46 -9.36 -1.39 -2.65
C ILE A 46 -8.92 -0.08 -3.31
N PRO A 47 -8.85 1.05 -2.57
CA PRO A 47 -8.45 2.35 -3.10
C PRO A 47 -7.04 2.33 -3.70
N ALA A 48 -6.78 3.22 -4.67
CA ALA A 48 -5.51 3.23 -5.40
C ALA A 48 -4.28 3.37 -4.48
N ALA A 49 -4.35 4.25 -3.48
CA ALA A 49 -3.27 4.47 -2.54
C ALA A 49 -2.92 3.22 -1.71
N MET A 50 -3.93 2.42 -1.33
CA MET A 50 -3.71 1.15 -0.62
C MET A 50 -3.12 0.08 -1.54
N ARG A 51 -3.55 0.03 -2.82
CA ARG A 51 -2.97 -0.90 -3.80
C ARG A 51 -1.47 -0.65 -4.01
N GLU A 52 -1.07 0.62 -4.07
CA GLU A 52 0.33 1.01 -4.19
C GLU A 52 1.17 0.57 -2.98
N GLU A 53 0.67 0.78 -1.76
CA GLU A 53 1.37 0.37 -0.54
C GLU A 53 1.45 -1.17 -0.41
N MET A 54 0.41 -1.88 -0.84
CA MET A 54 0.41 -3.35 -0.92
C MET A 54 1.29 -3.90 -2.06
N GLY A 55 1.73 -3.04 -2.99
CA GLY A 55 2.54 -3.40 -4.15
C GLY A 55 1.79 -4.25 -5.19
N ILE A 56 0.48 -4.09 -5.31
CA ILE A 56 -0.39 -4.96 -6.14
C ILE A 56 -0.83 -4.27 -7.43
N LYS A 57 -0.82 -5.03 -8.53
CA LYS A 57 -1.23 -4.61 -9.86
C LYS A 57 -2.51 -5.32 -10.30
N PRO A 58 -3.26 -4.77 -11.27
CA PRO A 58 -4.37 -5.50 -11.88
C PRO A 58 -3.91 -6.86 -12.42
N GLY A 59 -4.57 -7.93 -12.01
CA GLY A 59 -4.22 -9.30 -12.37
C GLY A 59 -3.38 -10.04 -11.34
N ASP A 60 -2.89 -9.35 -10.29
CA ASP A 60 -2.21 -10.02 -9.18
C ASP A 60 -3.20 -10.75 -8.27
N ASP A 61 -2.79 -11.92 -7.79
CA ASP A 61 -3.54 -12.69 -6.79
C ASP A 61 -3.25 -12.20 -5.37
N LEU A 62 -4.31 -12.17 -4.55
CA LEU A 62 -4.23 -11.85 -3.12
C LEU A 62 -4.67 -13.05 -2.30
N VAL A 63 -3.99 -13.26 -1.19
CA VAL A 63 -4.40 -14.24 -0.19
C VAL A 63 -5.24 -13.51 0.86
N ALA A 64 -6.46 -13.97 1.07
CA ALA A 64 -7.37 -13.46 2.09
C ALA A 64 -7.60 -14.53 3.17
N HIS A 65 -7.52 -14.13 4.43
CA HIS A 65 -7.94 -14.97 5.55
C HIS A 65 -8.64 -14.12 6.61
N VAL A 66 -9.45 -14.77 7.43
CA VAL A 66 -10.11 -14.12 8.56
C VAL A 66 -9.41 -14.52 9.84
N GLU A 67 -9.00 -13.54 10.63
CA GLU A 67 -8.38 -13.74 11.92
C GLU A 67 -9.06 -12.83 12.95
N ASN A 68 -9.62 -13.39 14.02
CA ASN A 68 -10.34 -12.64 15.06
C ASN A 68 -11.47 -11.72 14.53
N GLY A 69 -12.12 -12.11 13.43
CA GLY A 69 -13.16 -11.31 12.78
C GLY A 69 -12.64 -10.22 11.86
N GLU A 70 -11.32 -10.10 11.67
CA GLU A 70 -10.70 -9.18 10.73
C GLU A 70 -10.39 -9.89 9.41
N LEU A 71 -10.80 -9.29 8.28
CA LEU A 71 -10.38 -9.74 6.97
C LEU A 71 -8.98 -9.21 6.69
N ARG A 72 -7.99 -10.10 6.65
CA ARG A 72 -6.60 -9.81 6.32
C ARG A 72 -6.32 -10.18 4.88
N LEU A 73 -6.01 -9.18 4.07
CA LEU A 73 -5.54 -9.35 2.69
C LEU A 73 -4.04 -9.13 2.64
N ILE A 74 -3.33 -10.06 2.00
CA ILE A 74 -1.90 -9.95 1.78
C ILE A 74 -1.56 -10.32 0.33
N SER A 75 -0.64 -9.58 -0.28
CA SER A 75 -0.08 -9.94 -1.58
C SER A 75 1.00 -11.00 -1.43
N HIS A 76 1.19 -11.85 -2.44
CA HIS A 76 2.22 -12.88 -2.40
C HIS A 76 3.62 -12.29 -2.15
N GLN A 77 3.94 -11.16 -2.78
CA GLN A 77 5.20 -10.44 -2.59
C GLN A 77 5.37 -9.95 -1.15
N MET A 78 4.32 -9.43 -0.53
CA MET A 78 4.36 -8.99 0.87
C MET A 78 4.49 -10.15 1.84
N ALA A 79 3.82 -11.28 1.57
CA ALA A 79 3.98 -12.49 2.37
C ALA A 79 5.44 -12.96 2.37
N LEU A 80 6.06 -13.04 1.18
CA LEU A 80 7.47 -13.39 1.04
C LEU A 80 8.39 -12.41 1.78
N THR A 81 8.17 -11.10 1.59
CA THR A 81 8.97 -10.05 2.23
C THR A 81 8.89 -10.15 3.74
N ARG A 82 7.69 -10.37 4.29
CA ARG A 82 7.48 -10.53 5.74
C ARG A 82 8.23 -11.73 6.28
N VAL A 83 8.12 -12.88 5.62
CA VAL A 83 8.84 -14.09 6.03
C VAL A 83 10.35 -13.87 5.95
N GLN A 84 10.85 -13.26 4.88
CA GLN A 84 12.27 -12.94 4.74
C GLN A 84 12.78 -12.02 5.86
N GLN A 85 12.01 -11.00 6.23
CA GLN A 85 12.33 -10.10 7.34
C GLN A 85 12.32 -10.82 8.70
N GLU A 86 11.31 -11.66 8.95
CA GLU A 86 11.21 -12.46 10.16
C GLU A 86 12.36 -13.47 10.28
N MET A 87 12.81 -14.03 9.16
CA MET A 87 13.91 -14.99 9.11
C MET A 87 15.29 -14.33 9.13
N ALA A 88 15.42 -13.08 8.68
CA ALA A 88 16.69 -12.35 8.65
C ALA A 88 17.37 -12.27 10.03
N LYS A 89 16.60 -12.26 11.12
CA LYS A 89 17.13 -12.26 12.50
C LYS A 89 17.91 -13.53 12.88
N TYR A 90 17.72 -14.62 12.15
CA TYR A 90 18.42 -15.89 12.37
C TYR A 90 19.64 -16.08 11.45
N LYS A 91 19.81 -15.21 10.45
CA LYS A 91 20.92 -15.29 9.50
C LYS A 91 22.18 -14.66 10.12
N LYS A 92 23.30 -15.39 10.13
CA LYS A 92 24.60 -14.80 10.47
C LYS A 92 25.08 -13.87 9.34
N PRO A 93 25.64 -12.69 9.65
CA PRO A 93 26.15 -11.78 8.64
C PRO A 93 27.26 -12.42 7.80
N GLY A 94 27.20 -12.26 6.47
CA GLY A 94 28.23 -12.73 5.55
C GLY A 94 28.16 -14.22 5.19
N GLU A 95 27.29 -15.01 5.84
CA GLU A 95 27.12 -16.44 5.56
C GLU A 95 25.88 -16.69 4.70
N SER A 96 26.01 -17.58 3.71
CA SER A 96 24.89 -18.02 2.88
C SER A 96 24.44 -19.40 3.36
N VAL A 97 23.38 -19.41 4.16
CA VAL A 97 22.74 -20.64 4.67
C VAL A 97 22.35 -21.59 3.54
N VAL A 98 22.00 -21.03 2.38
CA VAL A 98 21.65 -21.81 1.19
C VAL A 98 22.88 -22.48 0.60
N ASP A 99 23.99 -21.77 0.46
CA ASP A 99 25.21 -22.34 -0.11
C ASP A 99 25.83 -23.40 0.80
N GLU A 100 25.81 -23.16 2.13
CA GLU A 100 26.20 -24.16 3.14
C GLU A 100 25.34 -25.43 3.03
N PHE A 101 24.01 -25.29 3.05
CA PHE A 101 23.08 -26.42 2.91
C PHE A 101 23.27 -27.18 1.59
N LEU A 102 23.47 -26.47 0.48
CA LEU A 102 23.70 -27.11 -0.82
C LEU A 102 25.06 -27.82 -0.88
N ALA A 103 26.10 -27.28 -0.24
CA ALA A 103 27.40 -27.93 -0.14
C ALA A 103 27.31 -29.22 0.69
N GLU A 104 26.66 -29.17 1.85
CA GLU A 104 26.39 -30.35 2.68
C GLU A 104 25.60 -31.42 1.92
N ARG A 105 24.56 -31.02 1.18
CA ARG A 105 23.73 -31.95 0.42
C ARG A 105 24.49 -32.65 -0.70
N ARG A 106 25.36 -31.93 -1.43
CA ARG A 106 26.22 -32.52 -2.47
C ARG A 106 27.23 -33.50 -1.86
N ALA A 107 27.84 -33.13 -0.74
CA ALA A 107 28.77 -34.00 -0.02
C ALA A 107 28.11 -35.29 0.50
N MET A 108 26.85 -35.22 0.96
CA MET A 108 26.12 -36.41 1.44
C MET A 108 25.66 -37.36 0.32
N TRP A 109 25.46 -36.86 -0.90
CA TRP A 109 24.91 -37.65 -2.01
C TRP A 109 25.98 -38.16 -2.98
N GLY A 110 27.26 -37.87 -2.72
CA GLY A 110 28.39 -38.48 -3.44
C GLY A 110 28.51 -38.07 -4.91
N GLU A 111 28.11 -36.85 -5.26
CA GLU A 111 28.53 -36.23 -6.52
C GLU A 111 29.82 -35.44 -6.26
N GLU A 112 30.98 -36.09 -6.47
CA GLU A 112 32.22 -35.39 -6.87
C GLU A 112 32.25 -35.20 -8.39
#